data_AF-A0A1A8XZY6-F1
#
_entry.id   AF-A0A1A8XZY6-F1
#
_cell.length_a   1.000
_cell.length_b   1.000
_cell.length_c   1.000
_cell.angle_alpha   90.00
_cell.angle_beta   90.00
_cell.angle_gamma   90.00
#
_symmetry.space_group_name_H-M   'P 1'
#
loop_
_entity.id
_entity.type
_entity.pdbx_description
1 polymer ?
#
loop_
_entity_poly.entity_id
_entity_poly.type
_entity_poly.pdbx_seq_one_letter_code
_entity_poly.pdbx_strand_id
1 'polypeptide(L)'
;MELIEPASHVQVRSGGLLFYSDSNLAETDVSELAVEYLCELAVLDEGVTLCDILLLLKSNPPLLQTLRRFWAVELVEEAFAGEASSDTAADDPEEVEYLLLARPCGVALRTKAYDVMTRLMLLGIGFPERDPGSNGRSVGDRQEWSMCGVSVRTCLHYPLRLERTSKVFVHGRDQKATAGRALSMEEINFGPPTLLQILHSICYDLSFFGLGDRKSEVIDSLKNAEFSEMSAADFDKL
;
A
#
# COMPACT_ATOMS: atom_id res chain seq x y z
N MET A 1 12.94 -16.15 12.88
CA MET A 1 12.72 -15.25 14.04
C MET A 1 13.85 -14.24 14.02
N GLU A 2 13.68 -13.16 13.26
CA GLU A 2 14.73 -12.17 13.03
C GLU A 2 14.52 -10.98 13.95
N LEU A 3 15.56 -10.68 14.73
CA LEU A 3 15.60 -9.64 15.76
C LEU A 3 15.46 -8.27 15.10
N ILE A 4 14.28 -7.67 15.23
CA ILE A 4 14.14 -6.21 15.20
C ILE A 4 15.03 -5.71 16.35
N GLU A 5 15.90 -4.72 16.11
CA GLU A 5 16.58 -4.04 17.22
C GLU A 5 15.54 -3.65 18.27
N PRO A 6 15.85 -3.67 19.58
CA PRO A 6 14.85 -3.46 20.66
C PRO A 6 14.35 -2.01 20.65
N ALA A 7 13.50 -1.71 19.70
CA ALA A 7 12.81 -0.47 19.50
C ALA A 7 11.31 -0.78 19.59
N SER A 8 10.61 0.12 20.26
CA SER A 8 9.15 0.07 20.32
C SER A 8 8.56 -0.01 18.92
N HIS A 9 7.58 -0.88 18.74
CA HIS A 9 6.90 -1.05 17.47
C HIS A 9 5.48 -1.55 17.69
N VAL A 10 4.65 -1.42 16.66
CA VAL A 10 3.36 -2.07 16.59
C VAL A 10 3.39 -3.26 15.66
N GLN A 11 2.65 -4.30 16.01
CA GLN A 11 2.48 -5.50 15.23
C GLN A 11 1.01 -5.66 14.88
N VAL A 12 0.72 -5.71 13.58
CA VAL A 12 -0.61 -6.10 13.10
C VAL A 12 -0.68 -7.63 13.09
N ARG A 13 -1.78 -8.17 13.62
CA ARG A 13 -2.06 -9.62 13.66
C ARG A 13 -3.37 -9.93 12.95
N SER A 14 -3.58 -11.21 12.64
CA SER A 14 -4.83 -11.70 12.06
C SER A 14 -6.05 -11.30 12.90
N GLY A 15 -7.18 -11.05 12.24
CA GLY A 15 -8.38 -10.48 12.84
C GLY A 15 -8.39 -8.94 12.90
N GLY A 16 -7.37 -8.28 12.35
CA GLY A 16 -7.22 -6.83 12.39
C GLY A 16 -6.88 -6.30 13.78
N LEU A 17 -6.10 -7.06 14.55
CA LEU A 17 -5.63 -6.69 15.88
C LEU A 17 -4.29 -5.94 15.79
N LEU A 18 -4.06 -5.01 16.71
CA LEU A 18 -2.82 -4.24 16.82
C LEU A 18 -2.23 -4.40 18.21
N PHE A 19 -1.00 -4.88 18.29
CA PHE A 19 -0.26 -5.01 19.55
C PHE A 19 0.92 -4.05 19.55
N TYR A 20 1.12 -3.34 20.65
CA TYR A 20 2.31 -2.55 20.88
C TYR A 20 3.31 -3.37 21.69
N SER A 21 4.55 -3.44 21.21
CA SER A 21 5.68 -4.03 21.93
C SER A 21 6.60 -2.91 22.39
N ASP A 22 6.85 -2.82 23.69
CA ASP A 22 7.82 -1.86 24.24
C ASP A 22 9.27 -2.35 24.09
N SER A 23 10.23 -1.54 24.55
CA SER A 23 11.66 -1.89 24.53
C SER A 23 12.03 -3.09 25.41
N ASN A 24 11.15 -3.51 26.33
CA ASN A 24 11.29 -4.70 27.15
C ASN A 24 10.55 -5.92 26.54
N LEU A 25 10.01 -5.78 25.33
CA LEU A 25 9.20 -6.79 24.64
C LEU A 25 7.91 -7.16 25.39
N ALA A 26 7.40 -6.26 26.24
CA ALA A 26 6.08 -6.40 26.82
C ALA A 26 5.03 -6.02 25.77
N GLU A 27 4.12 -6.94 25.48
CA GLU A 27 3.06 -6.74 24.50
C GLU A 27 1.77 -6.24 25.16
N THR A 28 1.15 -5.24 24.57
CA THR A 28 -0.17 -4.72 24.97
C THR A 28 -1.08 -4.63 23.76
N ASP A 29 -2.31 -5.12 23.88
CA ASP A 29 -3.34 -4.93 22.86
C ASP A 29 -3.75 -3.45 22.83
N VAL A 30 -3.54 -2.81 21.69
CA VAL A 30 -3.84 -1.39 21.43
C VAL A 30 -4.78 -1.24 20.24
N SER A 31 -5.53 -2.30 19.90
CA SER A 31 -6.42 -2.35 18.73
C SER A 31 -7.44 -1.22 18.71
N GLU A 32 -7.96 -0.80 19.88
CA GLU A 32 -8.94 0.29 20.02
C GLU A 32 -8.29 1.69 20.02
N LEU A 33 -6.97 1.76 20.18
CA LEU A 33 -6.17 2.99 20.25
C LEU A 33 -5.26 3.15 19.02
N ALA A 34 -5.50 2.39 17.95
CA ALA A 34 -4.59 2.29 16.81
C ALA A 34 -4.22 3.63 16.16
N VAL A 35 -5.10 4.64 16.27
CA VAL A 35 -4.83 6.01 15.80
C VAL A 35 -3.67 6.69 16.52
N GLU A 36 -3.43 6.38 17.79
CA GLU A 36 -2.33 6.94 18.59
C GLU A 36 -0.97 6.40 18.14
N TYR A 37 -0.97 5.23 17.49
CA TYR A 37 0.23 4.50 17.06
C TYR A 37 0.56 4.67 15.56
N LEU A 38 -0.08 5.62 14.87
CA LEU A 38 0.11 5.86 13.44
C LEU A 38 1.58 6.14 13.06
N CYS A 39 2.33 6.78 13.95
CA CYS A 39 3.73 7.14 13.73
C CYS A 39 4.72 6.06 14.20
N GLU A 40 4.25 5.02 14.88
CA GLU A 40 5.11 3.93 15.33
C GLU A 40 5.52 3.04 14.17
N LEU A 41 6.72 2.48 14.27
CA LEU A 41 7.21 1.47 13.33
C LEU A 41 6.29 0.25 13.39
N ALA A 42 5.95 -0.28 12.23
CA ALA A 42 4.97 -1.35 12.10
C ALA A 42 5.56 -2.58 11.45
N VAL A 43 5.19 -3.74 11.98
CA VAL A 43 5.45 -5.04 11.38
C VAL A 43 4.15 -5.81 11.21
N LEU A 44 4.15 -6.75 10.28
CA LEU A 44 3.03 -7.66 10.03
C LEU A 44 3.40 -9.03 10.55
N ASP A 45 2.49 -9.67 11.28
CA ASP A 45 2.64 -11.06 11.66
C ASP A 45 2.50 -11.99 10.45
N GLU A 46 2.98 -13.23 10.58
CA GLU A 46 2.88 -14.20 9.51
C GLU A 46 1.41 -14.51 9.18
N GLY A 47 1.06 -14.45 7.89
CA GLY A 47 -0.30 -14.76 7.43
C GLY A 47 -1.31 -13.61 7.57
N VAL A 48 -0.90 -12.42 8.01
CA VAL A 48 -1.74 -11.21 7.91
C VAL A 48 -2.12 -10.98 6.45
N THR A 49 -3.40 -10.77 6.20
CA THR A 49 -3.98 -10.55 4.88
C THR A 49 -4.41 -9.10 4.68
N LEU A 50 -4.75 -8.73 3.44
CA LEU A 50 -5.39 -7.44 3.19
C LEU A 50 -6.70 -7.28 3.97
N CYS A 51 -7.47 -8.36 4.13
CA CYS A 51 -8.69 -8.36 4.94
C CYS A 51 -8.44 -7.89 6.38
N ASP A 52 -7.35 -8.37 7.01
CA ASP A 52 -7.00 -7.99 8.38
C ASP A 52 -6.68 -6.49 8.50
N ILE A 53 -6.02 -5.89 7.49
CA ILE A 53 -5.78 -4.45 7.46
C ILE A 53 -7.10 -3.67 7.38
N LEU A 54 -8.03 -4.11 6.53
CA LEU A 54 -9.32 -3.45 6.39
C LEU A 54 -10.21 -3.67 7.62
N LEU A 55 -10.08 -4.79 8.32
CA LEU A 55 -10.71 -5.01 9.63
C LEU A 55 -10.17 -4.04 10.68
N LEU A 56 -8.84 -3.80 10.72
CA LEU A 56 -8.25 -2.82 11.62
C LEU A 56 -8.83 -1.42 11.37
N LEU A 57 -8.97 -1.02 10.10
CA LEU A 57 -9.62 0.24 9.71
C LEU A 57 -11.09 0.27 10.13
N LYS A 58 -11.85 -0.80 9.84
CA LYS A 58 -13.27 -0.92 10.17
C LYS A 58 -13.54 -0.77 11.67
N SER A 59 -12.68 -1.38 12.49
CA SER A 59 -12.80 -1.35 13.96
C SER A 59 -12.36 -0.02 14.58
N ASN A 60 -11.74 0.88 13.79
CA ASN A 60 -11.19 2.15 14.28
C ASN A 60 -11.72 3.35 13.46
N PRO A 61 -12.91 3.89 13.81
CA PRO A 61 -13.46 5.09 13.15
C PRO A 61 -12.49 6.29 13.07
N PRO A 62 -11.63 6.57 14.07
CA PRO A 62 -10.63 7.63 13.95
C PRO A 62 -9.62 7.39 12.82
N LEU A 63 -9.23 6.13 12.55
CA LEU A 63 -8.34 5.80 11.42
C LEU A 63 -9.03 6.09 10.09
N LEU A 64 -10.31 5.72 9.95
CA LEU A 64 -11.10 6.02 8.75
C LEU A 64 -11.18 7.52 8.50
N GLN A 65 -11.38 8.32 9.55
CA GLN A 65 -11.44 9.78 9.42
C GLN A 65 -10.10 10.37 8.99
N THR A 66 -8.98 9.89 9.55
CA THR A 66 -7.62 10.30 9.16
C THR A 66 -7.33 9.98 7.69
N LEU A 67 -7.76 8.81 7.22
CA LEU A 67 -7.50 8.32 5.87
C LEU A 67 -8.64 8.60 4.88
N ARG A 68 -9.63 9.40 5.27
CA ARG A 68 -10.84 9.67 4.47
C ARG A 68 -10.54 10.21 3.08
N ARG A 69 -9.49 11.03 2.94
CA ARG A 69 -9.06 11.57 1.63
C ARG A 69 -8.58 10.50 0.64
N PHE A 70 -8.33 9.30 1.14
CA PHE A 70 -7.87 8.14 0.38
C PHE A 70 -8.95 7.05 0.30
N TRP A 71 -10.23 7.46 0.37
CA TRP A 71 -11.38 6.57 0.17
C TRP A 71 -11.45 5.40 1.15
N ALA A 72 -10.84 5.53 2.33
CA ALA A 72 -10.73 4.44 3.30
C ALA A 72 -12.10 3.94 3.78
N VAL A 73 -13.10 4.83 3.88
CA VAL A 73 -14.47 4.46 4.26
C VAL A 73 -15.09 3.59 3.17
N GLU A 74 -15.01 4.04 1.93
CA GLU A 74 -15.59 3.38 0.76
C GLU A 74 -14.91 2.03 0.49
N LEU A 75 -13.60 1.94 0.67
CA LEU A 75 -12.85 0.68 0.54
C LEU A 75 -13.30 -0.34 1.60
N VAL A 76 -13.51 0.10 2.85
CA VAL A 76 -14.03 -0.77 3.91
C VAL A 76 -15.48 -1.17 3.63
N GLU A 77 -16.32 -0.25 3.15
CA GLU A 77 -17.68 -0.57 2.74
C GLU A 77 -17.71 -1.60 1.61
N GLU A 78 -16.88 -1.46 0.56
CA GLU A 78 -16.78 -2.42 -0.55
C GLU A 78 -16.30 -3.78 -0.06
N ALA A 79 -15.26 -3.81 0.78
CA ALA A 79 -14.66 -5.03 1.30
C ALA A 79 -15.66 -5.87 2.12
N PHE A 80 -16.55 -5.21 2.86
CA PHE A 80 -17.51 -5.87 3.77
C PHE A 80 -18.97 -5.73 3.33
N ALA A 81 -19.23 -5.25 2.11
CA ALA A 81 -20.53 -5.38 1.49
C ALA A 81 -20.85 -6.88 1.35
N GLY A 82 -22.09 -7.26 1.67
CA GLY A 82 -22.57 -8.65 1.60
C GLY A 82 -22.38 -9.32 0.23
N GLU A 83 -22.82 -10.58 0.10
CA GLU A 83 -22.53 -11.47 -1.04
C GLU A 83 -22.42 -10.73 -2.37
N ALA A 84 -21.22 -10.75 -2.96
CA ALA A 84 -21.04 -10.38 -4.35
C ALA A 84 -21.92 -11.32 -5.17
N SER A 85 -22.73 -10.77 -6.07
CA SER A 85 -23.29 -11.57 -7.16
C SER A 85 -22.15 -12.36 -7.80
N SER A 86 -22.34 -13.66 -7.93
CA SER A 86 -21.42 -14.67 -8.45
C SER A 86 -21.02 -14.47 -9.93
N ASP A 87 -21.05 -13.24 -10.45
CA ASP A 87 -21.05 -12.92 -11.88
C ASP A 87 -19.80 -12.18 -12.35
N THR A 88 -18.75 -12.08 -11.54
CA THR A 88 -17.41 -11.88 -12.10
C THR A 88 -16.72 -13.21 -12.19
N ALA A 89 -17.07 -13.95 -13.24
CA ALA A 89 -16.09 -14.75 -13.97
C ALA A 89 -15.01 -13.79 -14.51
N ALA A 90 -14.20 -13.24 -13.61
CA ALA A 90 -12.98 -12.55 -13.98
C ALA A 90 -11.97 -13.65 -14.22
N ASP A 91 -11.43 -13.67 -15.44
CA ASP A 91 -10.31 -14.48 -15.88
C ASP A 91 -9.36 -14.79 -14.72
N ASP A 92 -9.10 -16.08 -14.52
CA ASP A 92 -8.18 -16.61 -13.52
C ASP A 92 -6.95 -15.70 -13.46
N PRO A 93 -6.79 -14.86 -12.41
CA PRO A 93 -5.67 -13.96 -12.37
C PRO A 93 -4.44 -14.86 -12.30
N GLU A 94 -3.63 -14.87 -13.36
CA GLU A 94 -2.37 -15.62 -13.36
C GLU A 94 -1.68 -15.38 -12.01
N GLU A 95 -1.51 -16.48 -11.27
CA GLU A 95 -1.77 -16.57 -9.83
C GLU A 95 -0.90 -15.63 -8.98
N VAL A 96 -1.49 -14.54 -8.46
CA VAL A 96 -0.88 -13.74 -7.39
C VAL A 96 -0.75 -14.63 -6.16
N GLU A 97 0.46 -14.78 -5.63
CA GLU A 97 0.73 -15.55 -4.41
C GLU A 97 0.51 -14.67 -3.16
N TYR A 98 0.97 -13.42 -3.21
CA TYR A 98 0.85 -12.48 -2.09
C TYR A 98 0.94 -11.02 -2.56
N LEU A 99 0.54 -10.10 -1.69
CA LEU A 99 0.73 -8.66 -1.87
C LEU A 99 2.01 -8.20 -1.17
N LEU A 100 2.77 -7.34 -1.83
CA LEU A 100 3.98 -6.73 -1.30
C LEU A 100 3.82 -5.22 -1.22
N LEU A 101 4.10 -4.65 -0.05
CA LEU A 101 4.36 -3.22 0.08
C LEU A 101 5.86 -2.99 -0.09
N ALA A 102 6.22 -2.57 -1.30
CA ALA A 102 7.58 -2.28 -1.72
C ALA A 102 7.91 -0.80 -1.53
N ARG A 103 9.16 -0.47 -1.20
CA ARG A 103 9.59 0.93 -1.17
C ARG A 103 10.35 1.23 -2.47
N PRO A 104 9.76 1.96 -3.43
CA PRO A 104 10.53 2.37 -4.59
C PRO A 104 11.60 3.37 -4.16
N CYS A 105 12.83 3.13 -4.61
CA CYS A 105 13.94 4.04 -4.40
C CYS A 105 14.70 4.24 -5.71
N GLY A 106 14.69 5.47 -6.20
CA GLY A 106 15.46 5.88 -7.38
C GLY A 106 16.75 6.60 -6.97
N VAL A 107 17.68 6.74 -7.92
CA VAL A 107 18.84 7.63 -7.76
C VAL A 107 18.77 8.73 -8.80
N ALA A 108 18.75 9.98 -8.31
CA ALA A 108 18.79 11.13 -9.17
C ALA A 108 20.14 11.20 -9.89
N LEU A 109 20.15 11.01 -11.21
CA LEU A 109 21.37 10.93 -12.02
C LEU A 109 22.30 12.15 -11.90
N ARG A 110 21.76 13.33 -11.61
CA ARG A 110 22.53 14.58 -11.52
C ARG A 110 23.17 14.78 -10.15
N THR A 111 22.45 14.50 -9.08
CA THR A 111 22.89 14.76 -7.69
C THR A 111 23.44 13.52 -7.00
N LYS A 112 23.20 12.33 -7.59
CA LYS A 112 23.43 11.02 -6.97
C LYS A 112 22.69 10.85 -5.63
N ALA A 113 21.68 11.68 -5.36
CA ALA A 113 20.86 11.55 -4.18
C ALA A 113 19.80 10.47 -4.39
N TYR A 114 19.48 9.74 -3.32
CA TYR A 114 18.35 8.82 -3.30
C TYR A 114 17.05 9.62 -3.32
N ASP A 115 16.18 9.30 -4.28
CA ASP A 115 14.81 9.77 -4.29
C ASP A 115 13.99 8.77 -3.47
N VAL A 116 13.81 9.09 -2.19
CA VAL A 116 13.06 8.24 -1.27
C VAL A 116 11.60 8.63 -1.38
N MET A 117 10.80 7.75 -1.99
CA MET A 117 9.36 7.91 -1.92
C MET A 117 8.89 7.59 -0.51
N THR A 118 8.12 8.50 0.08
CA THR A 118 7.52 8.33 1.41
C THR A 118 6.36 7.33 1.40
N ARG A 119 5.81 7.05 0.22
CA ARG A 119 4.73 6.09 -0.03
C ARG A 119 5.30 4.75 -0.48
N LEU A 120 4.75 3.67 0.05
CA LEU A 120 5.02 2.31 -0.41
C LEU A 120 4.16 2.01 -1.66
N MET A 121 4.61 1.11 -2.52
CA MET A 121 3.80 0.61 -3.63
C MET A 121 3.22 -0.75 -3.27
N LEU A 122 1.92 -0.92 -3.48
CA LEU A 122 1.23 -2.19 -3.37
C LEU A 122 1.35 -2.96 -4.69
N LEU A 123 2.08 -4.07 -4.64
CA LEU A 123 2.34 -4.95 -5.78
C LEU A 123 1.72 -6.32 -5.51
N GLY A 124 1.16 -6.95 -6.54
CA GLY A 124 0.87 -8.38 -6.54
C GLY A 124 2.13 -9.13 -6.95
N ILE A 125 2.50 -10.16 -6.21
CA ILE A 125 3.68 -10.99 -6.50
C ILE A 125 3.25 -12.41 -6.80
N GLY A 126 3.71 -12.94 -7.93
CA GLY A 126 3.36 -14.26 -8.43
C GLY A 126 4.36 -15.33 -8.03
N PHE A 127 4.03 -16.57 -8.41
CA PHE A 127 4.94 -17.70 -8.25
C PHE A 127 6.22 -17.54 -9.09
N PRO A 128 7.32 -18.19 -8.69
CA PRO A 128 8.56 -18.19 -9.47
C PRO A 128 8.35 -18.80 -10.87
N GLU A 129 8.87 -18.13 -11.90
CA GLU A 129 8.85 -18.61 -13.28
C GLU A 129 9.60 -19.94 -13.38
N ARG A 130 8.92 -20.96 -13.92
CA ARG A 130 9.49 -22.31 -14.08
C ARG A 130 10.29 -22.44 -15.38
N ASP A 131 9.94 -21.64 -16.38
CA ASP A 131 10.54 -21.64 -17.70
C ASP A 131 10.99 -20.21 -18.06
N PRO A 132 12.07 -20.04 -18.82
CA PRO A 132 12.52 -18.72 -19.24
C PRO A 132 11.48 -18.08 -20.17
N GLY A 133 10.86 -16.99 -19.72
CA GLY A 133 9.86 -16.26 -20.49
C GLY A 133 10.43 -15.55 -21.72
N SER A 134 9.60 -15.31 -22.74
CA SER A 134 9.96 -14.50 -23.91
C SER A 134 10.12 -13.00 -23.59
N ASN A 135 9.78 -12.59 -22.36
CA ASN A 135 9.84 -11.22 -21.84
C ASN A 135 11.22 -10.87 -21.24
N GLY A 136 12.22 -11.75 -21.36
CA GLY A 136 13.58 -11.52 -20.85
C GLY A 136 13.75 -11.82 -19.36
N ARG A 137 12.76 -12.46 -18.74
CA ARG A 137 12.86 -12.99 -17.37
C ARG A 137 13.52 -14.36 -17.34
N SER A 138 14.17 -14.63 -16.22
CA SER A 138 14.91 -15.86 -15.97
C SER A 138 14.08 -16.82 -15.11
N VAL A 139 14.37 -18.12 -15.22
CA VAL A 139 13.83 -19.14 -14.31
C VAL A 139 14.14 -18.73 -12.87
N GLY A 140 13.10 -18.71 -12.03
CA GLY A 140 13.15 -18.27 -10.64
C GLY A 140 12.75 -16.81 -10.40
N ASP A 141 12.65 -15.98 -11.44
CA ASP A 141 12.10 -14.63 -11.31
C ASP A 141 10.60 -14.70 -10.94
N ARG A 142 10.10 -13.70 -10.20
CA ARG A 142 8.69 -13.62 -9.83
C ARG A 142 8.01 -12.53 -10.64
N GLN A 143 6.78 -12.79 -11.07
CA GLN A 143 5.98 -11.78 -11.74
C GLN A 143 5.46 -10.75 -10.74
N GLU A 144 5.59 -9.47 -11.11
CA GLU A 144 5.04 -8.35 -10.35
C GLU A 144 3.89 -7.74 -11.14
N TRP A 145 2.75 -7.53 -10.49
CA TRP A 145 1.59 -6.83 -11.03
C TRP A 145 1.31 -5.56 -10.25
N SER A 146 0.89 -4.52 -10.96
CA SER A 146 0.32 -3.33 -10.33
C SER A 146 -1.06 -3.68 -9.79
N MET A 147 -1.31 -3.36 -8.52
CA MET A 147 -2.64 -3.53 -7.90
C MET A 147 -3.56 -2.33 -8.11
N CYS A 148 -3.08 -1.31 -8.82
CA CYS A 148 -3.85 -0.13 -9.16
C CYS A 148 -5.08 -0.49 -9.99
N GLY A 149 -6.27 -0.15 -9.50
CA GLY A 149 -7.54 -0.41 -10.19
C GLY A 149 -8.03 -1.85 -10.09
N VAL A 150 -7.50 -2.66 -9.17
CA VAL A 150 -8.08 -3.97 -8.84
C VAL A 150 -9.17 -3.78 -7.78
N SER A 151 -10.31 -4.49 -7.90
CA SER A 151 -11.36 -4.45 -6.86
C SER A 151 -10.79 -4.93 -5.52
N VAL A 152 -11.14 -4.25 -4.43
CA VAL A 152 -10.62 -4.63 -3.11
C VAL A 152 -11.05 -6.05 -2.74
N ARG A 153 -12.25 -6.48 -3.18
CA ARG A 153 -12.86 -7.76 -2.85
C ARG A 153 -12.06 -8.95 -3.37
N THR A 154 -11.48 -8.81 -4.56
CA THR A 154 -10.68 -9.90 -5.16
C THR A 154 -9.34 -10.08 -4.46
N CYS A 155 -8.89 -9.08 -3.70
CA CYS A 155 -7.57 -9.05 -3.07
C CYS A 155 -7.57 -9.37 -1.57
N LEU A 156 -8.75 -9.44 -0.92
CA LEU A 156 -8.87 -9.54 0.55
C LEU A 156 -8.10 -10.72 1.15
N HIS A 157 -8.08 -11.84 0.44
CA HIS A 157 -7.52 -13.10 0.92
C HIS A 157 -5.99 -13.19 0.76
N TYR A 158 -5.37 -12.29 -0.01
CA TYR A 158 -3.93 -12.37 -0.24
C TYR A 158 -3.14 -11.99 1.02
N PRO A 159 -2.13 -12.79 1.40
CA PRO A 159 -1.18 -12.41 2.44
C PRO A 159 -0.48 -11.10 2.08
N LEU A 160 -0.25 -10.24 3.07
CA LEU A 160 0.45 -8.97 2.91
C LEU A 160 1.86 -9.06 3.50
N ARG A 161 2.86 -8.62 2.73
CA ARG A 161 4.26 -8.60 3.14
C ARG A 161 4.84 -7.19 3.03
N LEU A 162 5.83 -6.90 3.86
CA LEU A 162 6.58 -5.65 3.83
C LEU A 162 7.97 -5.90 3.27
N GLU A 163 8.36 -5.14 2.26
CA GLU A 163 9.75 -5.10 1.82
C GLU A 163 10.57 -4.21 2.77
N ARG A 164 11.64 -4.77 3.36
CA ARG A 164 12.55 -4.03 4.25
C ARG A 164 13.74 -3.42 3.51
N THR A 165 14.06 -3.98 2.36
CA THR A 165 15.26 -3.66 1.58
C THR A 165 14.87 -3.35 0.15
N SER A 166 15.26 -2.18 -0.35
CA SER A 166 15.05 -1.85 -1.76
C SER A 166 16.34 -2.04 -2.54
N LYS A 167 16.24 -2.68 -3.69
CA LYS A 167 17.32 -2.73 -4.68
C LYS A 167 17.31 -1.47 -5.51
N VAL A 168 18.43 -0.76 -5.51
CA VAL A 168 18.60 0.52 -6.20
C VAL A 168 19.63 0.37 -7.29
N PHE A 169 19.19 0.58 -8.53
CA PHE A 169 20.04 0.47 -9.70
C PHE A 169 20.61 1.84 -10.07
N VAL A 170 21.92 1.99 -9.95
CA VAL A 170 22.62 3.23 -10.30
C VAL A 170 22.94 3.18 -11.78
N HIS A 171 22.27 4.01 -12.57
CA HIS A 171 22.61 4.20 -13.97
C HIS A 171 23.61 5.34 -14.13
N GLY A 172 24.54 5.24 -15.07
CA GLY A 172 25.44 6.33 -15.42
C GLY A 172 25.47 6.59 -16.91
N ARG A 173 26.11 7.71 -17.27
CA ARG A 173 26.31 8.14 -18.65
C ARG A 173 27.64 7.61 -19.16
N ASP A 174 27.84 6.30 -19.17
CA ASP A 174 29.00 5.77 -19.88
C ASP A 174 28.68 5.74 -21.39
N GLN A 175 29.49 6.42 -22.20
CA GLN A 175 29.31 6.49 -23.66
C GLN A 175 29.42 5.12 -24.35
N LYS A 176 30.01 4.12 -23.66
CA LYS A 176 30.13 2.74 -24.14
C LYS A 176 29.13 1.77 -23.51
N ALA A 177 28.38 2.19 -22.50
CA ALA A 177 27.32 1.34 -21.95
C ALA A 177 26.10 1.38 -22.87
N THR A 178 25.57 0.21 -23.20
CA THR A 178 24.27 0.11 -23.86
C THR A 178 23.25 0.91 -23.04
N ALA A 179 22.57 1.85 -23.69
CA ALA A 179 21.59 2.72 -23.04
C ALA A 179 20.60 1.87 -22.21
N GLY A 180 20.47 2.18 -20.92
CA GLY A 180 19.56 1.49 -20.00
C GLY A 180 20.21 0.44 -19.08
N ARG A 181 21.50 0.11 -19.21
CA ARG A 181 22.15 -0.83 -18.28
C ARG A 181 22.54 -0.13 -16.96
N ALA A 182 22.24 -0.75 -15.82
CA ALA A 182 22.70 -0.28 -14.51
C ALA A 182 24.22 -0.49 -14.37
N LEU A 183 24.93 0.48 -13.81
CA LEU A 183 26.36 0.39 -13.51
C LEU A 183 26.63 -0.39 -12.23
N SER A 184 25.78 -0.21 -11.23
CA SER A 184 25.82 -0.94 -9.96
C SER A 184 24.41 -1.16 -9.42
N MET A 185 24.27 -2.16 -8.56
CA MET A 185 23.09 -2.37 -7.72
C MET A 185 23.52 -2.17 -6.28
N GLU A 186 22.82 -1.31 -5.56
CA GLU A 186 22.97 -1.10 -4.14
C GLU A 186 21.70 -1.60 -3.44
N GLU A 187 21.85 -2.16 -2.24
CA GLU A 187 20.72 -2.61 -1.44
C GLU A 187 20.63 -1.72 -0.21
N ILE A 188 19.47 -1.07 -0.04
CA ILE A 188 19.25 -0.11 1.06
C ILE A 188 18.21 -0.70 2.00
N ASN A 189 18.60 -0.89 3.25
CA ASN A 189 17.67 -1.24 4.32
C ASN A 189 17.02 0.03 4.86
N PHE A 190 15.71 0.17 4.66
CA PHE A 190 14.94 1.31 5.14
C PHE A 190 14.32 1.09 6.53
N GLY A 191 14.50 -0.12 7.08
CA GLY A 191 13.79 -0.56 8.28
C GLY A 191 12.29 -0.76 8.03
N PRO A 192 11.53 -1.10 9.08
CA PRO A 192 10.08 -1.18 9.00
C PRO A 192 9.47 0.20 8.68
N PRO A 193 8.38 0.26 7.88
CA PRO A 193 7.61 1.48 7.70
C PRO A 193 6.77 1.80 8.94
N THR A 194 6.24 3.02 9.04
CA THR A 194 5.25 3.33 10.08
C THR A 194 3.88 2.74 9.76
N LEU A 195 3.03 2.59 10.76
CA LEU A 195 1.64 2.15 10.56
C LEU A 195 0.91 3.07 9.56
N LEU A 196 1.09 4.39 9.67
CA LEU A 196 0.52 5.35 8.73
C LEU A 196 0.97 5.09 7.30
N GLN A 197 2.26 4.80 7.08
CA GLN A 197 2.77 4.52 5.73
C GLN A 197 2.12 3.27 5.13
N ILE A 198 1.92 2.21 5.93
CA ILE A 198 1.22 1.00 5.49
C ILE A 198 -0.22 1.33 5.10
N LEU A 199 -1.00 1.89 6.03
CA LEU A 199 -2.42 2.15 5.82
C LEU A 199 -2.66 3.15 4.68
N HIS A 200 -1.90 4.24 4.64
CA HIS A 200 -1.97 5.24 3.57
C HIS A 200 -1.69 4.65 2.20
N SER A 201 -0.64 3.82 2.08
CA SER A 201 -0.23 3.26 0.78
C SER A 201 -1.27 2.28 0.24
N ILE A 202 -1.83 1.43 1.11
CA ILE A 202 -2.90 0.51 0.75
C ILE A 202 -4.15 1.28 0.28
N CYS A 203 -4.64 2.23 1.08
CA CYS A 203 -5.81 3.02 0.71
C CYS A 203 -5.59 3.79 -0.61
N TYR A 204 -4.39 4.38 -0.77
CA TYR A 204 -4.06 5.13 -1.97
C TYR A 204 -4.07 4.24 -3.23
N ASP A 205 -3.34 3.12 -3.23
CA ASP A 205 -3.22 2.29 -4.43
C ASP A 205 -4.54 1.59 -4.81
N LEU A 206 -5.37 1.25 -3.81
CA LEU A 206 -6.69 0.67 -4.05
C LEU A 206 -7.75 1.72 -4.43
N SER A 207 -7.56 3.00 -4.07
CA SER A 207 -8.51 4.07 -4.40
C SER A 207 -8.64 4.38 -5.91
N PHE A 208 -7.70 3.90 -6.73
CA PHE A 208 -7.76 4.08 -8.20
C PHE A 208 -8.85 3.26 -8.87
N PHE A 209 -9.51 2.33 -8.16
CA PHE A 209 -10.78 1.74 -8.60
C PHE A 209 -11.96 2.71 -8.42
N GLY A 210 -11.73 3.99 -8.72
CA GLY A 210 -12.60 5.11 -8.48
C GLY A 210 -14.05 4.81 -8.84
N LEU A 211 -14.87 4.76 -7.80
CA LEU A 211 -16.32 4.85 -7.79
C LEU A 211 -17.14 3.75 -8.44
N GLY A 212 -16.58 2.83 -9.25
CA GLY A 212 -17.38 1.80 -9.94
C GLY A 212 -18.69 2.40 -10.52
N ASP A 213 -19.83 1.85 -10.11
CA ASP A 213 -21.17 2.30 -10.50
C ASP A 213 -21.58 3.69 -9.96
N ARG A 214 -20.95 4.20 -8.91
CA ARG A 214 -21.18 5.56 -8.36
C ARG A 214 -20.49 6.66 -9.17
N LYS A 215 -19.75 6.31 -10.23
CA LYS A 215 -19.07 7.29 -11.08
C LYS A 215 -20.06 8.25 -11.72
N SER A 216 -21.24 7.76 -12.13
CA SER A 216 -22.33 8.60 -12.64
C SER A 216 -22.87 9.55 -11.57
N GLU A 217 -23.11 9.07 -10.35
CA GLU A 217 -23.67 9.86 -9.25
C GLU A 217 -22.71 10.98 -8.80
N VAL A 218 -21.40 10.71 -8.76
CA VAL A 218 -20.39 11.73 -8.43
C VAL A 218 -20.18 12.70 -9.59
N ILE A 219 -20.18 12.23 -10.84
CA ILE A 219 -20.13 13.11 -12.01
C ILE A 219 -21.35 14.02 -12.03
N ASP A 220 -22.54 13.50 -11.74
CA ASP A 220 -23.77 14.29 -11.72
C ASP A 220 -23.78 15.24 -10.51
N SER A 221 -23.27 14.83 -9.36
CA SER A 221 -23.06 15.70 -8.20
C SER A 221 -22.05 16.82 -8.49
N LEU A 222 -20.98 16.56 -9.23
CA LEU A 222 -19.98 17.56 -9.66
C LEU A 222 -20.55 18.51 -10.72
N LYS A 223 -21.37 18.01 -11.65
CA LYS A 223 -22.07 18.82 -12.64
C LYS A 223 -23.11 19.75 -11.99
N ASN A 224 -23.74 19.29 -10.92
CA ASN A 224 -24.80 20.01 -10.20
C ASN A 224 -24.26 20.80 -9.00
N ALA A 225 -22.96 20.73 -8.71
CA ALA A 225 -22.34 21.55 -7.69
C ALA A 225 -22.32 23.00 -8.19
N GLU A 226 -23.22 23.84 -7.64
CA GLU A 226 -23.08 25.29 -7.77
C GLU A 226 -21.81 25.70 -7.03
N PHE A 227 -20.75 26.02 -7.79
CA PHE A 227 -19.58 26.66 -7.25
C PHE A 227 -19.98 28.07 -6.81
N SER A 228 -20.34 28.20 -5.53
CA SER A 228 -20.46 29.51 -4.89
C SER A 228 -19.06 30.09 -4.75
N GLU A 229 -18.60 30.82 -5.77
CA GLU A 229 -17.48 31.74 -5.61
C GLU A 229 -17.89 32.76 -4.54
N MET A 230 -17.38 32.61 -3.31
CA MET A 230 -17.40 33.72 -2.36
C MET A 230 -16.60 34.85 -2.99
N SER A 231 -17.30 35.90 -3.39
CA SER A 231 -16.65 37.08 -3.93
C SER A 231 -15.89 37.78 -2.80
N ALA A 232 -14.80 38.46 -3.13
CA ALA A 232 -14.02 39.23 -2.16
C ALA A 232 -14.84 40.29 -1.40
N ALA A 233 -16.07 40.62 -1.85
CA ALA A 233 -16.97 41.54 -1.17
C ALA A 233 -17.62 40.94 0.11
N ASP A 234 -17.60 39.62 0.28
CA ASP A 234 -18.17 38.95 1.46
C ASP A 234 -17.21 38.94 2.67
N PHE A 235 -15.95 39.32 2.46
CA PHE A 235 -14.95 39.44 3.54
C PHE A 235 -15.06 40.75 4.34
N ASP A 236 -15.61 41.82 3.77
CA ASP A 236 -15.70 43.15 4.41
C ASP A 236 -16.87 43.28 5.41
N LYS A 237 -17.59 42.19 5.70
CA LYS A 237 -18.72 42.16 6.65
C LYS A 237 -18.53 41.25 7.87
N LEU A 238 -17.32 40.73 8.08
CA LEU A 238 -16.90 40.06 9.32
C LEU A 238 -16.03 41.00 10.16
#